data_AF-A0AAW5EPN6-F1
#
_entry.id   AF-A0AAW5EPN6-F1
#
_cell.length_a   1.000
_cell.length_b   1.000
_cell.length_c   1.000
_cell.angle_alpha   90.00
_cell.angle_beta   90.00
_cell.angle_gamma   90.00
#
_symmetry.space_group_name_H-M   'P 1'
#
loop_
_entity.id
_entity.type
_entity.pdbx_description
1 polymer ?
#
loop_
_entity_poly.entity_id
_entity_poly.type
_entity_poly.pdbx_seq_one_letter_code
_entity_poly.pdbx_strand_id
1 'polypeptide(L)'
;MAIDKKKTKFRIKRLSQIKTWQLVILLIMSGFISATFLRLNNVGMVERRESVENADKAGDIVNLQQRLYDLQRYVSTHMNADPGKIALDHTYKQMYDRKLKEFEEEIKNQSNNDTVSKVRAVCDARAQQGGYGRFTTQADPRYINCINEEWAKYPAAKATNLQFEAPSTEPYYHTFVSPIWSADYAGWSLLVTIFIAMIIVMRLVVLGMLKLMIRRRNKLF
;
A
#
# COMPACT_ATOMS: atom_id res chain seq x y z
N MET A 1 -8.43 14.77 57.52
CA MET A 1 -9.36 14.72 56.37
C MET A 1 -10.04 13.35 56.36
N ALA A 2 -11.26 13.23 56.90
CA ALA A 2 -11.94 11.95 57.05
C ALA A 2 -12.45 11.46 55.69
N ILE A 3 -11.87 10.39 55.17
CA ILE A 3 -12.37 9.71 53.97
C ILE A 3 -13.74 9.12 54.30
N ASP A 4 -14.79 9.68 53.69
CA ASP A 4 -16.18 9.28 53.86
C ASP A 4 -16.39 7.82 53.40
N LYS A 5 -16.32 6.89 54.38
CA LYS A 5 -16.38 5.43 54.19
C LYS A 5 -17.66 4.96 53.49
N LYS A 6 -18.77 5.72 53.57
CA LYS A 6 -20.05 5.37 52.91
C LYS A 6 -19.98 5.62 51.41
N LYS A 7 -19.43 6.76 50.98
CA LYS A 7 -19.24 7.09 49.55
C LYS A 7 -18.26 6.13 48.87
N THR A 8 -17.21 5.69 49.57
CA THR A 8 -16.25 4.69 49.05
C THR A 8 -16.90 3.31 48.89
N LYS A 9 -17.65 2.83 49.88
CA LYS A 9 -18.37 1.54 49.78
C LYS A 9 -19.39 1.51 48.63
N PHE A 10 -20.11 2.61 48.39
CA PHE A 10 -21.12 2.67 47.33
C PHE A 10 -20.50 2.60 45.92
N ARG A 11 -19.37 3.30 45.70
CA ARG A 11 -18.62 3.23 44.42
C ARG A 11 -18.04 1.84 44.17
N ILE A 12 -17.52 1.17 45.20
CA ILE A 12 -16.99 -0.20 45.11
C ILE A 12 -18.11 -1.20 44.79
N LYS A 13 -19.29 -1.09 45.42
CA LYS A 13 -20.45 -1.95 45.13
C LYS A 13 -20.94 -1.80 43.68
N ARG A 14 -20.98 -0.57 43.15
CA ARG A 14 -21.40 -0.28 41.77
C ARG A 14 -20.40 -0.83 40.73
N LEU A 15 -19.09 -0.81 41.04
CA LEU A 15 -18.05 -1.44 40.22
C LEU A 15 -18.14 -2.98 40.22
N SER A 16 -18.59 -3.59 41.32
CA SER A 16 -18.79 -5.05 41.43
C SER A 16 -20.05 -5.57 40.71
N GLN A 17 -20.96 -4.68 40.32
CA GLN A 17 -22.28 -5.07 39.80
C GLN A 17 -22.22 -5.56 38.34
N ILE A 18 -21.26 -5.07 37.56
CA ILE A 18 -20.99 -5.60 36.21
C ILE A 18 -20.09 -6.82 36.35
N LYS A 19 -20.64 -8.01 36.10
CA LYS A 19 -19.89 -9.27 36.12
C LYS A 19 -18.84 -9.24 35.00
N THR A 20 -17.61 -9.63 35.30
CA THR A 20 -16.51 -9.65 34.31
C THR A 20 -16.86 -10.45 33.06
N TRP A 21 -17.66 -11.50 33.19
CA TRP A 21 -18.14 -12.28 32.06
C TRP A 21 -19.05 -11.49 31.09
N GLN A 22 -19.87 -10.55 31.58
CA GLN A 22 -20.67 -9.67 30.72
C GLN A 22 -19.78 -8.75 29.88
N LEU A 23 -18.68 -8.25 30.45
CA LEU A 23 -17.70 -7.44 29.71
C LEU A 23 -16.98 -8.27 28.64
N VAL A 24 -16.70 -9.55 28.91
CA VAL A 24 -16.09 -10.46 27.93
C VAL A 24 -17.02 -10.71 26.75
N ILE A 25 -18.32 -10.95 26.98
CA ILE A 25 -19.30 -11.08 25.88
C ILE A 25 -19.35 -9.79 25.07
N LEU A 26 -19.42 -8.64 25.74
CA LEU A 26 -19.47 -7.34 25.08
C LEU A 26 -18.20 -7.08 24.27
N LEU A 27 -17.02 -7.47 24.79
CA LEU A 27 -15.75 -7.41 24.07
C LEU A 27 -15.77 -8.24 22.79
N ILE A 28 -16.27 -9.48 22.85
CA ILE A 28 -16.35 -10.37 21.67
C ILE A 28 -17.28 -9.76 20.61
N MET A 29 -18.45 -9.29 21.02
CA MET A 29 -19.41 -8.65 20.10
C MET A 29 -18.82 -7.38 19.47
N SER A 30 -18.21 -6.50 20.28
CA SER A 30 -17.55 -5.28 19.82
C SER A 30 -16.38 -5.58 18.89
N GLY A 31 -15.59 -6.60 19.22
CA GLY A 31 -14.46 -7.05 18.39
C GLY A 31 -14.90 -7.57 17.03
N PHE A 32 -16.00 -8.32 16.97
CA PHE A 32 -16.58 -8.78 15.69
C PHE A 32 -17.06 -7.62 14.82
N ILE A 33 -17.75 -6.64 15.42
CA ILE A 33 -18.20 -5.42 14.73
C ILE A 33 -16.99 -4.64 14.20
N SER A 34 -15.97 -4.43 15.04
CA SER A 34 -14.75 -3.73 14.64
C SER A 34 -14.03 -4.45 13.50
N ALA A 35 -13.84 -5.77 13.59
CA ALA A 35 -13.22 -6.55 12.53
C ALA A 35 -14.00 -6.46 11.20
N THR A 36 -15.34 -6.45 11.26
CA THR A 36 -16.19 -6.32 10.08
C THR A 36 -16.01 -4.96 9.41
N PHE A 37 -16.01 -3.87 10.16
CA PHE A 37 -15.78 -2.54 9.60
C PHE A 37 -14.35 -2.33 9.11
N LEU A 38 -13.33 -2.84 9.81
CA LEU A 38 -11.95 -2.82 9.32
C LEU A 38 -11.82 -3.58 7.99
N ARG A 39 -12.55 -4.71 7.84
CA ARG A 39 -12.59 -5.45 6.59
C ARG A 39 -13.28 -4.66 5.49
N LEU A 40 -14.38 -3.97 5.79
CA LEU A 40 -15.09 -3.14 4.82
C LEU A 40 -14.20 -2.00 4.29
N ASN A 41 -13.43 -1.36 5.17
CA ASN A 41 -12.44 -0.36 4.77
C ASN A 41 -11.37 -0.93 3.83
N ASN A 42 -10.86 -2.12 4.16
CA ASN A 42 -9.86 -2.77 3.32
C ASN A 42 -10.41 -3.14 1.94
N VAL A 43 -11.58 -3.78 1.89
CA VAL A 43 -12.24 -4.18 0.64
C VAL A 43 -12.55 -2.95 -0.23
N GLY A 44 -13.08 -1.88 0.36
CA GLY A 44 -13.37 -0.64 -0.37
C GLY A 44 -12.11 0.02 -0.96
N MET A 45 -10.94 -0.17 -0.33
CA MET A 45 -9.66 0.24 -0.92
C MET A 45 -9.27 -0.67 -2.08
N VAL A 46 -9.39 -1.99 -1.93
CA VAL A 46 -9.01 -2.95 -2.99
C VAL A 46 -9.81 -2.70 -4.27
N GLU A 47 -11.12 -2.48 -4.16
CA GLU A 47 -11.99 -2.15 -5.30
C GLU A 47 -11.55 -0.88 -6.04
N ARG A 48 -11.11 0.14 -5.29
CA ARG A 48 -10.62 1.40 -5.86
C ARG A 48 -9.25 1.24 -6.51
N ARG A 49 -8.38 0.43 -5.90
CA ARG A 49 -7.09 0.06 -6.50
C ARG A 49 -7.30 -0.67 -7.82
N GLU A 50 -8.21 -1.65 -7.86
CA GLU A 50 -8.55 -2.36 -9.09
C GLU A 50 -9.13 -1.41 -10.15
N SER A 51 -9.94 -0.43 -9.73
CA SER A 51 -10.46 0.61 -10.63
C SER A 51 -9.35 1.47 -11.25
N VAL A 52 -8.28 1.79 -10.50
CA VAL A 52 -7.08 2.47 -11.04
C VAL A 52 -6.36 1.58 -12.05
N GLU A 53 -6.12 0.32 -11.71
CA GLU A 53 -5.45 -0.65 -12.60
C GLU A 53 -6.25 -0.87 -13.90
N ASN A 54 -7.58 -0.88 -13.82
CA ASN A 54 -8.44 -1.01 -14.98
C ASN A 54 -8.49 0.26 -15.84
N ALA A 55 -8.49 1.44 -15.22
CA ALA A 55 -8.41 2.71 -15.94
C ALA A 55 -7.06 2.88 -16.65
N ASP A 56 -5.96 2.46 -16.03
CA ASP A 56 -4.63 2.43 -16.64
C ASP A 56 -4.62 1.54 -17.88
N LYS A 57 -5.12 0.29 -17.76
CA LYS A 57 -5.23 -0.66 -18.88
C LYS A 57 -6.11 -0.14 -20.03
N ALA A 58 -7.16 0.61 -19.72
CA ALA A 58 -8.05 1.20 -20.72
C ALA A 58 -7.39 2.37 -21.49
N GLY A 59 -6.33 2.97 -20.95
CA GLY A 59 -5.66 4.13 -21.54
C GLY A 59 -6.48 5.43 -21.45
N ASP A 60 -7.52 5.46 -20.62
CA ASP A 60 -8.33 6.66 -20.38
C ASP A 60 -7.68 7.49 -19.28
N ILE A 61 -6.86 8.47 -19.70
CA ILE A 61 -6.08 9.32 -18.78
C ILE A 61 -6.98 10.16 -17.85
N VAL A 62 -8.14 10.60 -18.34
CA VAL A 62 -9.07 11.42 -17.55
C VAL A 62 -9.69 10.58 -16.44
N ASN A 63 -10.18 9.40 -16.78
CA ASN A 63 -10.72 8.45 -15.79
C ASN A 63 -9.61 7.97 -14.84
N LEU A 64 -8.39 7.70 -15.34
CA LEU A 64 -7.26 7.28 -14.51
C LEU A 64 -6.94 8.31 -13.42
N GLN A 65 -6.86 9.59 -13.78
CA GLN A 65 -6.60 10.66 -12.81
C GLN A 65 -7.72 10.75 -11.76
N GLN A 66 -8.98 10.59 -12.19
CA GLN A 66 -10.11 10.55 -11.26
C GLN A 66 -10.02 9.36 -10.30
N ARG A 67 -9.70 8.16 -10.79
CA ARG A 67 -9.55 6.96 -9.95
C ARG A 67 -8.40 7.07 -8.96
N LEU A 68 -7.28 7.67 -9.37
CA LEU A 68 -6.15 7.93 -8.48
C LEU A 68 -6.53 8.90 -7.35
N TYR A 69 -7.28 9.96 -7.68
CA TYR A 69 -7.78 10.90 -6.69
C TYR A 69 -8.79 10.26 -5.72
N ASP A 70 -9.73 9.49 -6.24
CA ASP A 70 -10.73 8.77 -5.44
C ASP A 70 -10.05 7.79 -4.47
N LEU A 71 -9.03 7.08 -4.93
CA LEU A 71 -8.23 6.19 -4.11
C LEU A 71 -7.46 6.96 -3.03
N GLN A 72 -6.73 8.00 -3.40
CA GLN A 72 -6.00 8.85 -2.44
C GLN A 72 -6.92 9.39 -1.34
N ARG A 73 -8.10 9.89 -1.72
CA ARG A 73 -9.09 10.42 -0.78
C ARG A 73 -9.64 9.34 0.14
N TYR A 74 -9.90 8.15 -0.40
CA TYR A 74 -10.39 7.03 0.39
C TYR A 74 -9.34 6.56 1.42
N VAL A 75 -8.11 6.32 0.96
CA VAL A 75 -6.98 5.87 1.79
C VAL A 75 -6.66 6.86 2.90
N SER A 76 -6.71 8.16 2.62
CA SER A 76 -6.41 9.19 3.64
C SER A 76 -7.50 9.34 4.72
N THR A 77 -8.68 8.76 4.52
CA THR A 77 -9.83 8.90 5.44
C THR A 77 -10.22 7.61 6.16
N HIS A 78 -9.66 6.46 5.78
CA HIS A 78 -10.00 5.14 6.34
C HIS A 78 -8.75 4.42 6.82
N MET A 79 -8.77 3.87 8.05
CA MET A 79 -7.72 2.96 8.52
C MET A 79 -7.82 1.60 7.83
N ASN A 80 -6.73 0.81 7.92
CA ASN A 80 -6.66 -0.54 7.33
C ASN A 80 -6.91 -0.55 5.82
N ALA A 81 -6.58 0.56 5.15
CA ALA A 81 -6.86 0.83 3.74
C ALA A 81 -5.57 1.22 3.00
N ASP A 82 -4.43 0.60 3.32
CA ASP A 82 -3.18 0.83 2.60
C ASP A 82 -3.15 0.01 1.28
N PRO A 83 -3.08 0.64 0.10
CA PRO A 83 -3.08 -0.07 -1.18
C PRO A 83 -1.71 -0.66 -1.56
N GLY A 84 -0.66 -0.34 -0.81
CA GLY A 84 0.72 -0.59 -1.18
C GLY A 84 1.18 0.28 -2.35
N LYS A 85 2.19 -0.21 -3.07
CA LYS A 85 2.71 0.43 -4.28
C LYS A 85 1.80 0.12 -5.46
N ILE A 86 1.35 1.16 -6.15
CA ILE A 86 0.53 1.07 -7.36
C ILE A 86 1.42 1.39 -8.56
N ALA A 87 1.39 0.54 -9.58
CA ALA A 87 2.15 0.70 -10.81
C ALA A 87 1.20 1.00 -11.97
N LEU A 88 1.45 2.08 -12.71
CA LEU A 88 0.74 2.43 -13.93
C LEU A 88 1.45 1.82 -15.14
N ASP A 89 1.44 0.48 -15.21
CA ASP A 89 2.24 -0.30 -16.16
C ASP A 89 1.88 0.02 -17.61
N HIS A 90 0.59 0.17 -17.92
CA HIS A 90 0.15 0.43 -19.29
C HIS A 90 0.53 1.85 -19.72
N THR A 91 0.29 2.85 -18.88
CA THR A 91 0.71 4.23 -19.17
C THR A 91 2.24 4.33 -19.31
N TYR A 92 3.01 3.67 -18.44
CA TYR A 92 4.47 3.62 -18.54
C TYR A 92 4.92 2.99 -19.87
N LYS A 93 4.32 1.85 -20.24
CA LYS A 93 4.64 1.16 -21.49
C LYS A 93 4.37 2.03 -22.72
N GLN A 94 3.23 2.71 -22.79
CA GLN A 94 2.93 3.63 -23.89
C GLN A 94 3.94 4.77 -23.99
N MET A 95 4.36 5.31 -22.84
CA MET A 95 5.34 6.39 -22.77
C MET A 95 6.73 5.92 -23.21
N TYR A 96 7.13 4.72 -22.81
CA TYR A 96 8.35 4.08 -23.31
C TYR A 96 8.29 3.86 -24.82
N ASP A 97 7.20 3.28 -25.33
CA ASP A 97 7.06 3.00 -26.77
C ASP A 97 7.10 4.29 -27.60
N ARG A 98 6.51 5.39 -27.08
CA ARG A 98 6.60 6.72 -27.69
C ARG A 98 8.04 7.25 -27.72
N LYS A 99 8.75 7.20 -26.59
CA LYS A 99 10.16 7.64 -26.49
C LYS A 99 11.08 6.83 -27.38
N LEU A 100 10.84 5.52 -27.46
CA LEU A 100 11.58 4.64 -28.34
C LEU A 100 11.30 4.98 -29.81
N LYS A 101 10.06 5.28 -30.18
CA LYS A 101 9.72 5.69 -31.54
C LYS A 101 10.35 7.03 -31.92
N GLU A 102 10.35 8.01 -31.01
CA GLU A 102 11.05 9.30 -31.20
C GLU A 102 12.54 9.07 -31.49
N PHE A 103 13.20 8.22 -30.70
CA PHE A 103 14.59 7.83 -30.91
C PHE A 103 14.81 7.10 -32.25
N GLU A 104 13.93 6.17 -32.61
CA GLU A 104 13.98 5.47 -33.90
C GLU A 104 13.80 6.42 -35.10
N GLU A 105 12.95 7.44 -34.97
CA GLU A 105 12.77 8.48 -35.98
C GLU A 105 14.01 9.38 -36.13
N GLU A 106 14.66 9.74 -35.02
CA GLU A 106 15.94 10.46 -35.05
C GLU A 106 17.06 9.66 -35.72
N ILE A 107 17.16 8.36 -35.44
CA ILE A 107 18.11 7.46 -36.14
C ILE A 107 17.85 7.48 -37.65
N LYS A 108 16.59 7.36 -38.08
CA LYS A 108 16.25 7.35 -39.51
C LYS A 108 16.62 8.67 -40.20
N ASN A 109 16.50 9.80 -39.50
CA ASN A 109 16.88 11.09 -40.05
C ASN A 109 18.41 11.25 -40.19
N GLN A 110 19.19 10.52 -39.40
CA GLN A 110 20.65 10.61 -39.35
C GLN A 110 21.36 9.46 -40.10
N SER A 111 20.63 8.43 -40.51
CA SER A 111 21.19 7.20 -41.08
C SER A 111 20.29 6.64 -42.20
N ASN A 112 20.64 5.48 -42.76
CA ASN A 112 19.81 4.81 -43.75
C ASN A 112 18.50 4.28 -43.13
N ASN A 113 17.44 4.23 -43.94
CA ASN A 113 16.10 3.77 -43.53
C ASN A 113 16.04 2.35 -42.93
N ASP A 114 17.04 1.51 -43.19
CA ASP A 114 17.14 0.13 -42.69
C ASP A 114 17.92 -0.01 -41.37
N THR A 115 18.55 1.07 -40.89
CA THR A 115 19.42 1.02 -39.69
C THR A 115 18.62 0.63 -38.44
N VAL A 116 17.44 1.24 -38.25
CA VAL A 116 16.54 0.91 -37.13
C VAL A 116 16.12 -0.55 -37.16
N SER A 117 15.71 -1.08 -38.31
CA SER A 117 15.24 -2.46 -38.41
C SER A 117 16.36 -3.46 -38.13
N LYS A 118 17.60 -3.18 -38.57
CA LYS A 118 18.78 -3.98 -38.25
C LYS A 118 19.11 -3.98 -36.76
N VAL A 119 19.15 -2.81 -36.12
CA VAL A 119 19.37 -2.68 -34.67
C VAL A 119 18.31 -3.49 -33.89
N ARG A 120 17.04 -3.34 -34.29
CA ARG A 120 15.91 -4.02 -33.64
C ARG A 120 15.97 -5.53 -33.82
N ALA A 121 16.28 -6.02 -35.03
CA ALA A 121 16.38 -7.44 -35.30
C ALA A 121 17.46 -8.12 -34.42
N VAL A 122 18.62 -7.48 -34.27
CA VAL A 122 19.70 -8.01 -33.42
C VAL A 122 19.27 -8.04 -31.95
N CYS A 123 18.71 -6.94 -31.45
CA CYS A 123 18.33 -6.86 -30.04
C CYS A 123 17.12 -7.72 -29.68
N ASP A 124 16.14 -7.85 -30.57
CA ASP A 124 15.00 -8.75 -30.37
C ASP A 124 15.46 -10.22 -30.39
N ALA A 125 16.38 -10.61 -31.27
CA ALA A 125 16.97 -11.96 -31.28
C ALA A 125 17.78 -12.25 -30.01
N ARG A 126 18.62 -11.29 -29.56
CA ARG A 126 19.42 -11.43 -28.33
C ARG A 126 18.53 -11.53 -27.09
N ALA A 127 17.44 -10.78 -27.05
CA ALA A 127 16.45 -10.84 -25.98
C ALA A 127 15.77 -12.22 -25.92
N GLN A 128 15.32 -12.76 -27.06
CA GLN A 128 14.73 -14.09 -27.15
C GLN A 128 15.71 -15.19 -26.69
N GLN A 129 16.97 -15.13 -27.14
CA GLN A 129 18.01 -16.10 -26.74
C GLN A 129 18.37 -16.01 -25.25
N GLY A 130 18.38 -14.78 -24.70
CA GLY A 130 18.74 -14.52 -23.31
C GLY A 130 17.59 -14.67 -22.30
N GLY A 131 16.38 -15.00 -22.76
CA GLY A 131 15.21 -15.13 -21.89
C GLY A 131 14.75 -13.81 -21.26
N TYR A 132 15.01 -12.68 -21.90
CA TYR A 132 14.56 -11.35 -21.48
C TYR A 132 13.77 -10.66 -22.60
N GLY A 133 13.17 -9.51 -22.30
CA GLY A 133 12.37 -8.76 -23.26
C GLY A 133 12.63 -7.27 -23.20
N ARG A 134 11.76 -6.49 -23.85
CA ARG A 134 11.76 -5.03 -23.75
C ARG A 134 11.34 -4.56 -22.35
N PHE A 135 10.48 -5.36 -21.72
CA PHE A 135 9.89 -5.08 -20.42
C PHE A 135 9.87 -6.33 -19.55
N THR A 136 10.05 -6.11 -18.25
CA THR A 136 9.69 -7.07 -17.20
C THR A 136 8.60 -6.43 -16.34
N THR A 137 8.98 -5.71 -15.28
CA THR A 137 8.13 -4.82 -14.47
C THR A 137 8.38 -3.34 -14.80
N GLN A 138 9.52 -3.06 -15.44
CA GLN A 138 9.96 -1.78 -15.97
C GLN A 138 10.76 -2.05 -17.26
N ALA A 139 11.25 -1.00 -17.93
CA ALA A 139 12.10 -1.17 -19.10
C ALA A 139 13.36 -2.00 -18.75
N ASP A 140 13.65 -3.04 -19.53
CA ASP A 140 14.79 -3.92 -19.22
C ASP A 140 16.12 -3.23 -19.61
N PRO A 141 17.04 -2.98 -18.66
CA PRO A 141 18.31 -2.32 -18.96
C PRO A 141 19.15 -3.11 -19.97
N ARG A 142 19.01 -4.44 -20.05
CA ARG A 142 19.72 -5.26 -21.04
C ARG A 142 19.27 -4.96 -22.46
N TYR A 143 17.98 -4.69 -22.63
CA TYR A 143 17.42 -4.35 -23.94
C TYR A 143 17.83 -2.93 -24.35
N ILE A 144 17.78 -1.97 -23.43
CA ILE A 144 18.25 -0.59 -23.63
C ILE A 144 19.74 -0.58 -24.01
N ASN A 145 20.58 -1.29 -23.24
CA ASN A 145 22.01 -1.38 -23.52
C ASN A 145 22.29 -2.00 -24.89
N CYS A 146 21.54 -3.04 -25.29
CA CYS A 146 21.68 -3.61 -26.62
C CYS A 146 21.40 -2.57 -27.72
N ILE A 147 20.32 -1.78 -27.60
CA ILE A 147 20.01 -0.73 -28.57
C ILE A 147 21.19 0.24 -28.70
N ASN A 148 21.72 0.72 -27.57
CA ASN A 148 22.82 1.68 -27.57
C ASN A 148 24.13 1.08 -28.09
N GLU A 149 24.46 -0.17 -27.72
CA GLU A 149 25.63 -0.91 -28.21
C GLU A 149 25.55 -1.15 -29.73
N GLU A 150 24.40 -1.57 -30.24
CA GLU A 150 24.20 -1.83 -31.67
C GLU A 150 24.17 -0.54 -32.47
N TRP A 151 23.54 0.52 -31.96
CA TRP A 151 23.53 1.84 -32.58
C TRP A 151 24.94 2.43 -32.69
N ALA A 152 25.78 2.30 -31.66
CA ALA A 152 27.15 2.81 -31.63
C ALA A 152 28.07 2.24 -32.72
N LYS A 153 27.70 1.12 -33.36
CA LYS A 153 28.43 0.52 -34.49
C LYS A 153 28.29 1.33 -35.77
N TYR A 154 27.27 2.18 -35.89
CA TYR A 154 27.00 2.97 -37.09
C TYR A 154 27.74 4.32 -37.03
N PRO A 155 28.30 4.81 -38.16
CA PRO A 155 29.01 6.10 -38.19
C PRO A 155 28.13 7.28 -37.74
N ALA A 156 26.84 7.23 -38.06
CA ALA A 156 25.86 8.26 -37.68
C ALA A 156 25.76 8.45 -36.16
N ALA A 157 25.88 7.38 -35.37
CA ALA A 157 25.83 7.45 -33.91
C ALA A 157 26.98 8.28 -33.32
N LYS A 158 28.18 8.18 -33.92
CA LYS A 158 29.36 8.92 -33.46
C LYS A 158 29.29 10.41 -33.79
N ALA A 159 28.54 10.77 -34.82
CA ALA A 159 28.36 12.16 -35.22
C ALA A 159 27.36 12.90 -34.31
N THR A 160 26.37 12.18 -33.77
CA THR A 160 25.26 12.80 -33.04
C THR A 160 25.27 12.55 -31.54
N ASN A 161 26.10 11.62 -31.05
CA ASN A 161 26.12 11.18 -29.64
C ASN A 161 24.72 10.78 -29.11
N LEU A 162 23.82 10.40 -30.01
CA LEU A 162 22.45 10.05 -29.69
C LEU A 162 22.40 8.71 -28.94
N GLN A 163 21.75 8.66 -27.78
CA GLN A 163 21.55 7.46 -26.98
C GLN A 163 20.09 7.35 -26.55
N PHE A 164 19.59 6.11 -26.48
CA PHE A 164 18.26 5.85 -25.97
C PHE A 164 18.31 5.75 -24.46
N GLU A 165 17.52 6.59 -23.80
CA GLU A 165 17.25 6.52 -22.36
C GLU A 165 15.78 6.20 -22.14
N ALA A 166 15.51 5.17 -21.32
CA ALA A 166 14.14 4.86 -20.95
C ALA A 166 13.56 5.96 -20.03
N PRO A 167 12.26 6.27 -20.14
CA PRO A 167 11.62 7.23 -19.26
C PRO A 167 11.72 6.80 -17.79
N SER A 168 11.81 7.78 -16.90
CA SER A 168 11.76 7.55 -15.45
C SER A 168 10.45 6.87 -15.07
N THR A 169 10.55 5.88 -14.18
CA THR A 169 9.39 5.15 -13.65
C THR A 169 8.70 5.87 -12.50
N GLU A 170 9.37 6.83 -11.86
CA GLU A 170 8.88 7.51 -10.65
C GLU A 170 7.48 8.15 -10.81
N PRO A 171 7.15 8.82 -11.94
CA PRO A 171 5.81 9.39 -12.14
C PRO A 171 4.69 8.35 -12.27
N TYR A 172 5.04 7.08 -12.50
CA TYR A 172 4.11 5.98 -12.75
C TYR A 172 3.95 5.06 -11.55
N TYR A 173 4.63 5.37 -10.44
CA TYR A 173 4.48 4.67 -9.18
C TYR A 173 3.83 5.59 -8.14
N HIS A 174 2.71 5.14 -7.59
CA HIS A 174 2.01 5.87 -6.55
C HIS A 174 1.96 5.06 -5.25
N THR A 175 2.23 5.75 -4.14
CA THR A 175 2.13 5.20 -2.79
C THR A 175 1.22 6.11 -1.97
N PHE A 176 0.21 5.53 -1.34
CA PHE A 176 -0.69 6.23 -0.44
C PHE A 176 -0.63 5.56 0.93
N VAL A 177 -0.68 6.34 2.00
CA VAL A 177 -0.58 5.83 3.37
C VAL A 177 -1.91 6.05 4.07
N SER A 178 -2.46 4.98 4.64
CA SER A 178 -3.67 5.08 5.47
C SER A 178 -3.34 5.56 6.88
N PRO A 179 -4.20 6.37 7.52
CA PRO A 179 -4.00 6.77 8.89
C PRO A 179 -4.08 5.58 9.85
N ILE A 180 -3.36 5.67 10.98
CA ILE A 180 -3.40 4.66 12.05
C ILE A 180 -4.82 4.57 12.65
N TRP A 181 -5.52 5.70 12.71
CA TRP A 181 -6.90 5.78 13.15
C TRP A 181 -7.71 6.73 12.26
N SER A 182 -8.95 6.38 11.98
CA SER A 182 -9.91 7.12 11.16
C SER A 182 -11.18 7.40 11.95
N ALA A 183 -11.80 8.57 11.72
CA ALA A 183 -13.04 8.96 12.39
C ALA A 183 -14.30 8.38 11.72
N ASP A 184 -14.28 7.08 11.42
CA ASP A 184 -15.33 6.32 10.76
C ASP A 184 -15.88 5.21 11.67
N TYR A 185 -16.83 4.40 11.16
CA TYR A 185 -17.41 3.30 11.94
C TYR A 185 -16.35 2.29 12.43
N ALA A 186 -15.33 2.03 11.62
CA ALA A 186 -14.20 1.19 11.99
C ALA A 186 -13.44 1.77 13.17
N GLY A 187 -13.08 3.06 13.13
CA GLY A 187 -12.31 3.66 14.20
C GLY A 187 -13.05 3.84 15.50
N TRP A 188 -14.33 4.21 15.47
CA TRP A 188 -15.12 4.30 16.70
C TRP A 188 -15.39 2.94 17.32
N SER A 189 -15.70 1.91 16.52
CA SER A 189 -15.88 0.54 17.02
C SER A 189 -14.58 -0.04 17.58
N LEU A 190 -13.43 0.27 16.98
CA LEU A 190 -12.12 -0.13 17.49
C LEU A 190 -11.82 0.53 18.84
N LEU A 191 -12.08 1.85 18.97
CA LEU A 191 -11.89 2.56 20.24
C LEU A 191 -12.75 1.97 21.37
N VAL A 192 -14.02 1.66 21.09
CA VAL A 192 -14.91 0.99 22.06
C VAL A 192 -14.34 -0.36 22.47
N THR A 193 -13.89 -1.16 21.50
CA THR A 193 -13.28 -2.48 21.74
C THR A 193 -12.04 -2.37 22.63
N ILE A 194 -11.13 -1.44 22.32
CA ILE A 194 -9.92 -1.17 23.11
C ILE A 194 -10.29 -0.70 24.52
N PHE A 195 -11.28 0.19 24.66
CA PHE A 195 -11.74 0.68 25.96
C PHE A 195 -12.27 -0.45 26.86
N ILE A 196 -13.11 -1.34 26.32
CA ILE A 196 -13.61 -2.51 27.08
C ILE A 196 -12.45 -3.44 27.47
N ALA A 197 -11.52 -3.69 26.55
CA ALA A 197 -10.35 -4.51 26.81
C ALA A 197 -9.50 -3.91 27.94
N MET A 198 -9.26 -2.59 27.94
CA MET A 198 -8.52 -1.90 29.00
C MET A 198 -9.20 -2.07 30.38
N ILE A 199 -10.54 -1.96 30.45
CA ILE A 199 -11.28 -2.19 31.71
C ILE A 199 -11.08 -3.62 32.22
N ILE A 200 -11.15 -4.62 31.33
CA ILE A 200 -10.95 -6.03 31.69
C ILE A 200 -9.52 -6.26 32.20
N VAL A 201 -8.51 -5.77 31.47
CA VAL A 201 -7.10 -5.89 31.85
C VAL A 201 -6.84 -5.24 33.21
N MET A 202 -7.31 -4.00 33.41
CA MET A 202 -7.16 -3.30 34.69
C MET A 202 -7.76 -4.11 35.86
N ARG A 203 -8.95 -4.69 35.66
CA ARG A 203 -9.59 -5.56 36.69
C ARG A 203 -8.77 -6.80 36.99
N LEU A 204 -8.24 -7.47 35.96
CA LEU A 204 -7.40 -8.66 36.13
C LEU A 204 -6.10 -8.33 36.88
N VAL A 205 -5.46 -7.19 36.56
CA VAL A 205 -4.25 -6.71 37.24
C VAL A 205 -4.52 -6.44 38.71
N VAL A 206 -5.61 -5.72 39.05
CA VAL A 206 -5.97 -5.42 40.45
C VAL A 206 -6.23 -6.71 41.24
N LEU A 207 -7.00 -7.65 40.69
CA LEU A 207 -7.27 -8.94 41.34
C LEU A 207 -6.00 -9.80 41.48
N GLY A 208 -5.12 -9.76 40.48
CA GLY A 208 -3.83 -10.43 40.50
C GLY A 208 -2.92 -9.89 41.61
N MET A 209 -2.77 -8.57 41.70
CA MET A 209 -1.98 -7.92 42.77
C MET A 209 -2.55 -8.25 44.15
N LEU A 210 -3.87 -8.18 44.33
CA LEU A 210 -4.51 -8.51 45.61
C LEU A 210 -4.26 -9.97 46.02
N LYS A 211 -4.43 -10.92 45.08
CA LYS A 211 -4.11 -12.34 45.35
C LYS A 211 -2.63 -12.54 45.69
N LEU A 212 -1.74 -11.82 45.03
CA LEU A 212 -0.29 -11.90 45.27
C LEU A 212 0.07 -11.37 46.67
N MET A 213 -0.50 -10.23 47.07
CA MET A 213 -0.33 -9.67 48.43
C MET A 213 -0.85 -10.62 49.51
N ILE A 214 -2.04 -11.21 49.33
CA ILE A 214 -2.61 -12.17 50.29
C ILE A 214 -1.74 -13.43 50.38
N ARG A 215 -1.29 -13.98 49.25
CA ARG A 215 -0.38 -15.14 49.24
C ARG A 215 0.95 -14.85 49.92
N ARG A 216 1.52 -13.65 49.75
CA ARG A 216 2.76 -13.25 50.44
C ARG A 216 2.53 -13.15 51.95
N ARG A 217 1.42 -12.54 52.39
CA ARG A 217 1.09 -12.43 53.81
C ARG A 217 0.82 -13.79 54.46
N ASN A 218 0.11 -14.70 53.79
CA ASN A 218 -0.15 -16.06 54.31
C ASN A 218 1.08 -16.99 54.30
N LYS A 219 2.18 -16.62 53.63
CA LYS A 219 3.46 -17.34 53.70
C LYS A 219 4.40 -16.80 54.79
N LEU A 220 4.09 -15.64 55.37
CA LEU A 220 4.87 -14.96 56.40
C LEU A 220 4.37 -15.26 57.83
N PHE A 221 3.28 -16.02 57.96
CA PHE A 221 2.77 -16.61 59.20
C PHE A 221 2.75 -18.13 59.03
#